data_AF-A0A2N0PGM0-F1
#
_entry.id   AF-A0A2N0PGM0-F1
#
_cell.length_a   1.000
_cell.length_b   1.000
_cell.length_c   1.000
_cell.angle_alpha   90.00
_cell.angle_beta   90.00
_cell.angle_gamma   90.00
#
_symmetry.space_group_name_H-M   'P 1'
#
loop_
_entity.id
_entity.type
_entity.pdbx_description
1 polymer ?
#
loop_
_entity_poly.entity_id
_entity_poly.type
_entity_poly.pdbx_seq_one_letter_code
_entity_poly.pdbx_strand_id
1 'polypeptide(L)'
;MARVTLEQRRTTITSLWNSGIHNAKTLHQITSIPLSTIYDYLKKLKNGISLDPLPRSGRPRKLTPRKRRHLGQLVSNNKYATCSELANTLKNHHPNLDINRRTVLNELYNLKYLSSRTDRTVLSEWRFGLLRMNGLFFRDFSGLLRINSLFFRNGNFSGFLKMQEVVEEIMIGNRGKWEQDIGQATIKNTNLG
;
A
#
# COMPACT_ATOMS: atom_id res chain seq x y z
N MET A 1 -50.56 -8.55 -6.81
CA MET A 1 -50.21 -8.61 -5.37
C MET A 1 -48.76 -8.23 -5.19
N ALA A 2 -48.44 -7.40 -4.18
CA ALA A 2 -47.06 -7.06 -3.85
C ALA A 2 -46.29 -8.31 -3.39
N ARG A 3 -45.05 -8.47 -3.85
CA ARG A 3 -44.21 -9.62 -3.49
C ARG A 3 -43.74 -9.48 -2.04
N VAL A 4 -44.17 -10.40 -1.18
CA VAL A 4 -43.73 -10.46 0.23
C VAL A 4 -42.21 -10.67 0.30
N THR A 5 -41.51 -9.82 1.05
CA THR A 5 -40.05 -9.89 1.22
C THR A 5 -39.66 -11.09 2.09
N LEU A 6 -38.41 -11.55 2.00
CA LEU A 6 -37.94 -12.68 2.80
C LEU A 6 -37.97 -12.41 4.30
N GLU A 7 -37.75 -11.15 4.70
CA GLU A 7 -37.82 -10.71 6.09
C GLU A 7 -39.26 -10.78 6.60
N GLN A 8 -40.22 -10.23 5.83
CA GLN A 8 -41.64 -10.32 6.15
C GLN A 8 -42.07 -11.77 6.36
N ARG A 9 -41.70 -12.68 5.43
CA ARG A 9 -42.01 -14.12 5.56
C ARG A 9 -41.54 -14.71 6.89
N ARG A 10 -40.32 -14.40 7.32
CA ARG A 10 -39.76 -14.91 8.59
C ARG A 10 -40.53 -14.34 9.77
N THR A 11 -40.77 -13.03 9.79
CA THR A 11 -41.53 -12.38 10.87
C THR A 11 -42.94 -12.94 11.01
N THR A 12 -43.65 -13.17 9.90
CA THR A 12 -45.00 -13.75 9.89
C THR A 12 -44.99 -15.19 10.38
N ILE A 13 -44.01 -16.00 9.97
CA ILE A 13 -43.92 -17.40 10.45
C ILE A 13 -43.55 -17.44 11.93
N THR A 14 -42.65 -16.59 12.40
CA THR A 14 -42.30 -16.49 13.82
C THR A 14 -43.50 -16.07 14.67
N SER A 15 -44.31 -15.10 14.22
CA SER A 15 -45.52 -14.69 14.95
C SER A 15 -46.57 -15.80 15.00
N LEU A 16 -46.81 -16.51 13.88
CA LEU A 16 -47.74 -17.64 13.82
C LEU A 16 -47.27 -18.84 14.67
N TRP A 17 -45.95 -19.07 14.73
CA TRP A 17 -45.37 -20.09 15.60
C TRP A 17 -45.61 -19.77 17.08
N ASN A 18 -45.39 -18.51 17.46
CA ASN A 18 -45.62 -18.04 18.83
C ASN A 18 -47.10 -18.06 19.23
N SER A 19 -48.02 -17.91 18.27
CA SER A 19 -49.45 -18.10 18.48
C SER A 19 -49.90 -19.57 18.52
N GLY A 20 -48.97 -20.53 18.46
CA GLY A 20 -49.25 -21.97 18.56
C GLY A 20 -49.60 -22.68 17.26
N ILE A 21 -49.47 -22.03 16.10
CA ILE A 21 -49.77 -22.64 14.80
C ILE A 21 -48.51 -23.32 14.26
N HIS A 22 -48.42 -24.64 14.41
CA HIS A 22 -47.23 -25.41 14.01
C HIS A 22 -47.43 -26.28 12.76
N ASN A 23 -48.65 -26.34 12.21
CA ASN A 23 -48.96 -27.19 11.06
C ASN A 23 -48.57 -26.51 9.73
N ALA A 24 -47.63 -27.13 9.00
CA ALA A 24 -47.11 -26.61 7.73
C ALA A 24 -48.18 -26.34 6.66
N LYS A 25 -49.20 -27.21 6.55
CA LYS A 25 -50.28 -27.03 5.54
C LYS A 25 -51.12 -25.79 5.84
N THR A 26 -51.45 -25.58 7.11
CA THR A 26 -52.21 -24.40 7.54
C THR A 26 -51.41 -23.11 7.33
N LEU A 27 -50.11 -23.13 7.66
CA LEU A 27 -49.22 -21.99 7.43
C LEU A 27 -49.09 -21.64 5.95
N HIS A 28 -49.06 -22.65 5.08
CA HIS A 28 -49.02 -22.45 3.63
C HIS A 28 -50.30 -21.76 3.13
N GLN A 29 -51.47 -22.22 3.58
CA GLN A 29 -52.76 -21.64 3.21
C GLN A 29 -52.88 -20.17 3.65
N ILE A 30 -52.41 -19.85 4.86
CA ILE A 30 -52.47 -18.50 5.43
C ILE A 30 -51.46 -17.55 4.75
N THR A 31 -50.21 -17.99 4.60
CA THR A 31 -49.10 -17.11 4.20
C THR A 31 -48.76 -17.16 2.72
N SER A 32 -49.28 -18.12 1.96
CA SER A 32 -48.92 -18.42 0.57
C SER A 32 -47.41 -18.66 0.35
N ILE A 33 -46.66 -18.97 1.41
CA ILE A 33 -45.23 -19.32 1.34
C ILE A 33 -45.11 -20.78 0.85
N PRO A 34 -44.15 -21.11 -0.03
CA PRO A 34 -43.94 -22.49 -0.47
C PRO A 34 -43.75 -23.46 0.70
N LEU A 35 -44.39 -24.63 0.61
CA LEU A 35 -44.34 -25.68 1.65
C LEU A 35 -42.91 -26.06 2.04
N SER A 36 -41.99 -26.18 1.07
CA SER A 36 -40.59 -26.50 1.33
C SER A 36 -39.93 -25.50 2.28
N THR A 37 -40.14 -24.20 2.05
CA THR A 37 -39.60 -23.14 2.91
C THR A 37 -40.21 -23.18 4.30
N ILE A 38 -41.50 -23.49 4.42
CA ILE A 38 -42.17 -23.63 5.71
C ILE A 38 -41.58 -24.79 6.49
N TYR A 39 -41.39 -25.97 5.87
CA TYR A 39 -40.74 -27.11 6.53
C TYR A 39 -39.34 -26.77 7.04
N ASP A 40 -38.53 -26.07 6.23
CA ASP A 40 -37.20 -25.61 6.65
C ASP A 40 -37.27 -24.66 7.86
N TYR A 41 -38.24 -23.74 7.88
CA TYR A 41 -38.43 -22.81 9.00
C TYR A 41 -38.91 -23.53 10.26
N LEU A 42 -39.89 -24.42 10.15
CA LEU A 42 -40.38 -25.21 11.27
C LEU A 42 -39.27 -26.10 11.87
N LYS A 43 -38.41 -26.67 11.02
CA LYS A 43 -37.23 -27.44 11.48
C LYS A 43 -36.29 -26.57 12.32
N LYS A 44 -36.04 -25.32 11.90
CA LYS A 44 -35.20 -24.38 12.67
C LYS A 44 -35.85 -23.97 13.99
N LEU A 45 -37.13 -23.61 13.96
CA LEU A 45 -37.89 -23.19 15.16
C LEU A 45 -38.00 -24.32 16.18
N LYS A 46 -38.23 -25.57 15.74
CA LYS A 46 -38.24 -26.75 16.61
C LYS A 46 -36.89 -26.99 17.29
N ASN A 47 -35.80 -26.65 16.63
CA ASN A 47 -34.44 -26.72 17.18
C ASN A 47 -34.06 -25.49 18.02
N GLY A 48 -34.99 -24.54 18.25
CA GLY A 48 -34.71 -23.30 18.98
C GLY A 48 -33.81 -22.31 18.23
N ILE A 49 -33.61 -22.50 16.92
CA ILE A 49 -32.76 -21.64 16.09
C ILE A 49 -33.60 -20.49 15.54
N SER A 50 -33.11 -19.24 15.66
CA SER A 50 -33.75 -18.07 15.05
C SER A 50 -33.81 -18.18 13.51
N LEU A 51 -34.86 -17.61 12.91
CA LEU A 51 -34.99 -17.49 11.46
C LEU A 51 -34.20 -16.31 10.87
N ASP A 52 -33.55 -15.50 11.73
CA ASP A 52 -32.74 -14.37 11.30
C ASP A 52 -31.58 -14.80 10.38
N PRO A 53 -31.22 -13.97 9.39
CA PRO A 53 -30.15 -14.31 8.48
C PRO A 53 -28.83 -14.33 9.23
N LEU A 54 -28.17 -15.49 9.28
CA LEU A 54 -26.79 -15.55 9.75
C LEU A 54 -25.86 -14.83 8.76
N PRO A 55 -24.80 -14.18 9.26
CA PRO A 55 -23.77 -13.64 8.39
C PRO A 55 -23.16 -14.79 7.59
N ARG A 56 -22.92 -14.54 6.30
CA ARG A 56 -22.27 -15.53 5.43
C ARG A 56 -20.85 -15.78 5.92
N SER A 57 -20.46 -17.05 6.03
CA SER A 57 -19.06 -17.39 6.26
C SER A 57 -18.23 -16.94 5.06
N GLY A 58 -17.36 -15.95 5.28
CA GLY A 58 -16.43 -15.47 4.26
C GLY A 58 -15.20 -16.37 4.13
N ARG A 59 -14.40 -16.11 3.10
CA ARG A 59 -13.09 -16.76 2.93
C ARG A 59 -12.14 -16.32 4.06
N PRO A 60 -11.43 -17.25 4.73
CA PRO A 60 -10.46 -16.89 5.74
C PRO A 60 -9.33 -16.06 5.12
N ARG A 61 -8.83 -15.09 5.89
CA ARG A 61 -7.75 -14.19 5.45
C ARG A 61 -6.40 -14.91 5.48
N LYS A 62 -5.49 -14.49 4.59
CA LYS A 62 -4.11 -15.00 4.54
C LYS A 62 -3.32 -14.70 5.83
N LEU A 63 -3.52 -13.51 6.40
CA LEU A 63 -2.90 -13.13 7.66
C LEU A 63 -3.82 -13.46 8.84
N THR A 64 -3.30 -14.30 9.76
CA THR A 64 -3.94 -14.56 11.05
C THR A 64 -3.91 -13.31 11.93
N PRO A 65 -4.81 -13.17 12.92
CA PRO A 65 -4.86 -11.99 13.79
C PRO A 65 -3.53 -11.68 14.48
N ARG A 66 -2.79 -12.72 14.93
CA ARG A 66 -1.47 -12.58 15.55
C ARG A 66 -0.44 -11.98 14.59
N LYS A 67 -0.38 -12.49 13.36
CA LYS A 67 0.54 -11.99 12.32
C LYS A 67 0.17 -10.57 11.88
N ARG A 68 -1.12 -10.25 11.85
CA ARG A 68 -1.61 -8.88 11.59
C ARG A 68 -1.18 -7.90 12.68
N ARG A 69 -1.27 -8.30 13.95
CA ARG A 69 -0.76 -7.50 15.07
C ARG A 69 0.74 -7.24 14.94
N HIS A 70 1.50 -8.27 14.58
CA HIS A 70 2.94 -8.15 14.35
C HIS A 70 3.26 -7.18 13.20
N LEU A 71 2.52 -7.24 12.09
CA LEU A 71 2.65 -6.25 11.00
C LEU A 71 2.40 -4.83 11.51
N GLY A 72 1.38 -4.62 12.34
CA GLY A 72 1.13 -3.32 12.97
C GLY A 72 2.29 -2.81 13.83
N GLN A 73 2.94 -3.71 14.59
CA GLN A 73 4.14 -3.37 15.38
C GLN A 73 5.34 -2.99 14.50
N LEU A 74 5.54 -3.69 13.38
CA LEU A 74 6.60 -3.36 12.43
C LEU A 74 6.40 -1.95 11.85
N VAL A 75 5.15 -1.61 11.50
CA VAL A 75 4.79 -0.28 10.99
C VAL A 75 4.97 0.81 12.06
N SER A 76 4.60 0.54 13.32
CA SER A 76 4.78 1.52 14.39
C SER A 76 6.26 1.77 14.71
N ASN A 77 7.08 0.72 14.66
CA ASN A 77 8.51 0.81 14.95
C ASN A 77 9.29 1.47 13.80
N ASN A 78 8.91 1.19 12.55
CA ASN A 78 9.53 1.78 11.37
C ASN A 78 8.49 2.44 10.46
N LYS A 79 8.23 3.72 10.72
CA LYS A 79 7.28 4.56 9.98
C LYS A 79 7.64 4.75 8.49
N TYR A 80 8.88 4.45 8.10
CA TYR A 80 9.38 4.66 6.75
C TYR A 80 9.58 3.37 5.94
N ALA A 81 9.21 2.21 6.52
CA ALA A 81 9.33 0.92 5.86
C ALA A 81 8.42 0.84 4.62
N THR A 82 8.94 0.29 3.54
CA THR A 82 8.13 -0.01 2.33
C THR A 82 7.29 -1.28 2.53
N CYS A 83 6.22 -1.46 1.75
CA CYS A 83 5.42 -2.69 1.80
C CYS A 83 6.24 -3.94 1.45
N SER A 84 7.25 -3.78 0.58
CA SER A 84 8.17 -4.84 0.18
C SER A 84 9.09 -5.24 1.33
N GLU A 85 9.66 -4.27 2.04
CA GLU A 85 10.46 -4.49 3.26
C GLU A 85 9.62 -5.14 4.37
N LEU A 86 8.40 -4.67 4.58
CA LEU A 86 7.47 -5.26 5.56
C LEU A 86 7.09 -6.70 5.20
N ALA A 87 6.94 -7.02 3.91
CA ALA A 87 6.70 -8.38 3.47
C ALA A 87 7.91 -9.29 3.74
N ASN A 88 9.12 -8.81 3.44
CA ASN A 88 10.36 -9.57 3.64
C ASN A 88 10.65 -9.80 5.12
N THR A 89 10.51 -8.77 5.96
CA THR A 89 10.64 -8.91 7.43
C THR A 89 9.61 -9.89 7.98
N LEU A 90 8.35 -9.84 7.54
CA LEU A 90 7.35 -10.82 7.93
C LEU A 90 7.69 -12.25 7.50
N LYS A 91 8.23 -12.45 6.28
CA LYS A 91 8.69 -13.77 5.82
C LYS A 91 9.85 -14.29 6.66
N ASN A 92 10.80 -13.43 7.01
CA ASN A 92 11.95 -13.80 7.84
C ASN A 92 11.51 -14.28 9.24
N HIS A 93 10.50 -13.63 9.83
CA HIS A 93 9.94 -14.06 11.12
C HIS A 93 8.98 -15.25 11.02
N HIS A 94 8.37 -15.47 9.85
CA HIS A 94 7.36 -16.52 9.62
C HIS A 94 7.66 -17.24 8.29
N PRO A 95 8.60 -18.20 8.25
CA PRO A 95 9.05 -18.81 6.99
C PRO A 95 7.96 -19.56 6.24
N ASN A 96 6.96 -20.10 6.95
CA ASN A 96 5.84 -20.87 6.36
C ASN A 96 4.74 -19.99 5.74
N LEU A 97 4.98 -18.69 5.55
CA LEU A 97 3.97 -17.71 5.20
C LEU A 97 4.22 -17.15 3.80
N ASP A 98 3.40 -17.59 2.83
CA ASP A 98 3.43 -17.03 1.48
C ASP A 98 2.66 -15.69 1.40
N ILE A 99 3.42 -14.59 1.44
CA ILE A 99 2.90 -13.23 1.38
C ILE A 99 3.60 -12.43 0.29
N ASN A 100 2.80 -11.67 -0.46
CA ASN A 100 3.30 -10.68 -1.41
C ASN A 100 3.08 -9.26 -0.85
N ARG A 101 3.86 -8.29 -1.33
CA ARG A 101 3.70 -6.84 -1.12
C ARG A 101 2.24 -6.40 -1.19
N ARG A 102 1.48 -6.88 -2.18
CA ARG A 102 0.05 -6.52 -2.36
C ARG A 102 -0.84 -7.02 -1.22
N THR A 103 -0.52 -8.17 -0.64
CA THR A 103 -1.22 -8.69 0.55
C THR A 103 -0.96 -7.80 1.76
N VAL A 104 0.30 -7.35 1.95
CA VAL A 104 0.65 -6.41 3.01
C VAL A 104 -0.09 -5.08 2.82
N LEU A 105 -0.07 -4.50 1.60
CA LEU A 105 -0.78 -3.26 1.30
C LEU A 105 -2.27 -3.31 1.63
N ASN A 106 -2.96 -4.37 1.19
CA ASN A 106 -4.38 -4.55 1.48
C ASN A 106 -4.66 -4.67 2.99
N GLU A 107 -3.77 -5.34 3.72
CA GLU A 107 -3.90 -5.52 5.16
C GLU A 107 -3.59 -4.21 5.92
N LEU A 108 -2.65 -3.39 5.46
CA LEU A 108 -2.41 -2.04 5.99
C LEU A 108 -3.60 -1.12 5.75
N TYR A 109 -4.20 -1.16 4.56
CA TYR A 109 -5.44 -0.43 4.25
C TYR A 109 -6.58 -0.84 5.18
N ASN A 110 -6.75 -2.15 5.41
CA ASN A 110 -7.75 -2.66 6.36
C ASN A 110 -7.48 -2.22 7.81
N LEU A 111 -6.21 -2.13 8.20
CA LEU A 111 -5.76 -1.62 9.50
C LEU A 111 -5.81 -0.09 9.61
N LYS A 112 -6.25 0.61 8.56
CA LYS A 112 -6.32 2.09 8.50
C LYS A 112 -4.97 2.79 8.62
N TYR A 113 -3.88 2.10 8.27
CA TYR A 113 -2.59 2.77 8.08
C TYR A 113 -2.59 3.48 6.72
N LEU A 114 -2.33 4.79 6.73
CA LEU A 114 -2.16 5.60 5.52
C LEU A 114 -0.81 5.23 4.89
N SER A 115 -0.81 4.42 3.85
CA SER A 115 0.41 4.12 3.08
C SER A 115 0.77 5.32 2.22
N SER A 116 1.49 6.29 2.80
CA SER A 116 1.80 7.53 2.10
C SER A 116 2.94 7.45 1.08
N ARG A 117 3.59 6.28 0.87
CA ARG A 117 4.81 6.21 0.04
C ARG A 117 4.91 4.97 -0.83
N THR A 118 5.20 5.22 -2.11
CA THR A 118 5.59 4.27 -3.15
C THR A 118 6.99 3.71 -2.86
N ASP A 119 7.29 2.50 -3.37
CA ASP A 119 8.58 1.82 -3.20
C ASP A 119 9.75 2.75 -3.54
N ARG A 120 10.82 2.67 -2.74
CA ARG A 120 12.12 3.33 -3.02
C ARG A 120 12.87 2.69 -4.20
N THR A 121 12.20 2.09 -5.18
CA THR A 121 12.87 1.43 -6.30
C THR A 121 13.35 2.41 -7.38
N VAL A 122 12.94 3.68 -7.37
CA VAL A 122 13.40 4.65 -8.40
C VAL A 122 14.67 5.41 -7.99
N LEU A 123 15.07 5.39 -6.71
CA LEU A 123 16.19 6.20 -6.21
C LEU A 123 17.50 5.43 -5.96
N SER A 124 17.46 4.09 -5.90
CA SER A 124 18.67 3.28 -5.69
C SER A 124 19.38 2.88 -6.99
N GLU A 125 18.66 2.71 -8.11
CA GLU A 125 19.29 2.39 -9.41
C GLU A 125 20.15 3.54 -9.93
N TRP A 126 19.71 4.79 -9.74
CA TRP A 126 20.49 5.98 -10.09
C TRP A 126 21.67 6.26 -9.16
N ARG A 127 21.67 5.73 -7.92
CA ARG A 127 22.81 5.83 -6.99
C ARG A 127 23.91 4.81 -7.28
N PHE A 128 23.59 3.65 -7.87
CA PHE A 128 24.61 2.66 -8.23
C PHE A 128 25.13 2.81 -9.67
N GLY A 129 24.35 3.40 -10.58
CA GLY A 129 24.81 3.72 -11.94
C GLY A 129 25.89 4.81 -12.01
N LEU A 130 25.96 5.71 -11.02
CA LEU A 130 26.96 6.80 -10.99
C LEU A 130 28.27 6.45 -10.27
N LEU A 131 28.34 5.31 -9.55
CA LEU A 131 29.51 4.94 -8.73
C LEU A 131 30.50 4.02 -9.46
N ARG A 132 30.29 3.75 -10.75
CA ARG A 132 31.21 2.95 -11.59
C ARG A 132 31.98 3.77 -12.62
N MET A 133 31.95 5.10 -12.52
CA MET A 133 32.80 5.97 -13.30
C MET A 133 33.61 6.85 -12.36
N ASN A 134 34.92 6.61 -12.39
CA ASN A 134 36.00 7.43 -11.84
C ASN A 134 36.16 7.37 -10.32
N GLY A 135 37.06 6.48 -9.90
CA GLY A 135 37.74 6.61 -8.63
C GLY A 135 38.47 7.95 -8.57
N LEU A 136 37.87 8.92 -7.92
CA LEU A 136 38.50 10.17 -7.50
C LEU A 136 37.80 10.62 -6.21
N PHE A 137 38.61 10.69 -5.16
CA PHE A 137 38.29 11.21 -3.83
C PHE A 137 37.60 12.58 -3.94
N PHE A 138 36.41 12.75 -3.35
CA PHE A 138 35.83 14.07 -3.12
C PHE A 138 35.62 14.30 -1.62
N ARG A 139 36.46 15.17 -1.06
CA ARG A 139 36.22 15.86 0.22
C ARG A 139 35.10 16.89 0.00
N ASP A 140 34.17 16.92 0.94
CA ASP A 140 33.30 18.03 1.32
C ASP A 140 32.40 18.68 0.25
N PHE A 141 31.18 18.16 0.11
CA PHE A 141 30.03 18.87 -0.46
C PHE A 141 29.01 19.22 0.64
N SER A 142 29.41 20.04 1.62
CA SER A 142 28.49 20.58 2.64
C SER A 142 27.75 21.86 2.20
N GLY A 143 28.16 22.48 1.08
CA GLY A 143 27.59 23.76 0.62
C GLY A 143 26.33 23.67 -0.26
N LEU A 144 26.08 22.54 -0.94
CA LEU A 144 25.05 22.43 -1.99
C LEU A 144 23.68 21.93 -1.50
N LEU A 145 23.52 21.74 -0.18
CA LEU A 145 22.26 21.28 0.42
C LEU A 145 21.27 22.42 0.74
N ARG A 146 21.66 23.69 0.65
CA ARG A 146 20.74 24.81 0.96
C ARG A 146 19.88 25.27 -0.21
N ILE A 147 20.37 25.20 -1.45
CA ILE A 147 19.65 25.77 -2.62
C ILE A 147 18.52 24.83 -3.10
N ASN A 148 18.68 23.52 -2.92
CA ASN A 148 17.68 22.54 -3.38
C ASN A 148 16.37 22.54 -2.57
N SER A 149 16.35 23.08 -1.34
CA SER A 149 15.13 23.01 -0.50
C SER A 149 14.03 23.99 -0.90
N LEU A 150 14.34 25.02 -1.70
CA LEU A 150 13.39 26.06 -2.10
C LEU A 150 12.65 25.75 -3.40
N PHE A 151 13.23 24.96 -4.32
CA PHE A 151 12.61 24.69 -5.63
C PHE A 151 11.49 23.64 -5.58
N PHE A 152 11.54 22.69 -4.63
CA PHE A 152 10.56 21.60 -4.56
C PHE A 152 9.25 21.94 -3.84
N ARG A 153 9.09 23.15 -3.26
CA ARG A 153 7.82 23.55 -2.65
C ARG A 153 6.78 24.06 -3.65
N ASN A 154 7.19 24.55 -4.83
CA ASN A 154 6.29 25.26 -5.75
C ASN A 154 6.09 24.58 -7.12
N GLY A 155 6.52 23.33 -7.30
CA GLY A 155 6.14 22.52 -8.48
C GLY A 155 6.62 23.04 -9.84
N ASN A 156 7.63 23.90 -9.91
CA ASN A 156 8.08 24.51 -11.16
C ASN A 156 9.40 23.89 -11.65
N PHE A 157 9.30 22.78 -12.38
CA PHE A 157 10.43 21.98 -12.89
C PHE A 157 11.28 22.74 -13.93
N SER A 158 10.72 23.75 -14.60
CA SER A 158 11.43 24.52 -15.63
C SER A 158 12.57 25.39 -15.08
N GLY A 159 12.44 25.87 -13.83
CA GLY A 159 13.49 26.65 -13.17
C GLY A 159 14.71 25.81 -12.80
N PHE A 160 14.51 24.52 -12.53
CA PHE A 160 15.59 23.58 -12.23
C PHE A 160 16.44 23.28 -13.47
N LEU A 161 15.80 23.10 -14.65
CA LEU A 161 16.50 22.86 -15.91
C LEU A 161 17.35 24.07 -16.35
N LYS A 162 16.84 25.30 -16.20
CA LYS A 162 17.63 26.51 -16.46
C LYS A 162 18.81 26.67 -15.50
N MET A 163 18.69 26.21 -14.25
CA MET A 163 19.82 26.20 -13.33
C MET A 163 20.88 25.15 -13.69
N GLN A 164 20.49 24.00 -14.24
CA GLN A 164 21.47 23.03 -14.74
C GLN A 164 22.24 23.59 -15.95
N GLU A 165 21.56 24.29 -16.85
CA GLU A 165 22.16 24.92 -18.04
C GLU A 165 23.22 25.97 -17.64
N VAL A 166 22.93 26.82 -16.66
CA VAL A 166 23.88 27.83 -16.14
C VAL A 166 25.08 27.19 -15.42
N VAL A 167 24.87 26.09 -14.68
CA VAL A 167 25.96 25.38 -14.01
C VAL A 167 26.86 24.67 -15.03
N GLU A 168 26.31 24.13 -16.11
CA GLU A 168 27.09 23.55 -17.21
C GLU A 168 27.91 24.63 -17.94
N GLU A 169 27.34 25.81 -18.20
CA GLU A 169 28.09 26.93 -18.82
C GLU A 169 29.25 27.42 -17.93
N ILE A 170 29.05 27.51 -16.60
CA ILE A 170 30.12 27.90 -15.66
C ILE A 170 31.24 26.84 -15.63
N MET A 171 30.88 25.56 -15.71
CA MET A 171 31.84 24.46 -15.72
C MET A 171 32.64 24.40 -17.03
N ILE A 172 32.01 24.70 -18.17
CA ILE A 172 32.68 24.76 -19.49
C ILE A 172 33.59 26.00 -19.59
N GLY A 173 33.13 27.16 -19.11
CA GLY A 173 33.93 28.40 -19.11
C GLY A 173 35.20 28.31 -18.25
N ASN A 174 35.14 27.60 -17.12
CA ASN A 174 36.31 27.37 -16.27
C ASN A 174 37.30 26.35 -16.87
N ARG A 175 36.85 25.48 -17.78
CA ARG A 175 37.71 24.52 -18.49
C ARG A 175 38.61 25.23 -19.52
N GLY A 176 38.06 26.20 -20.27
CA GLY A 176 38.83 26.97 -21.25
C GLY A 176 39.90 27.88 -20.63
N LYS A 177 39.66 28.40 -19.42
CA LYS A 177 40.66 29.19 -18.68
C LYS A 177 41.82 28.33 -18.18
N TRP A 178 41.53 27.12 -17.68
CA TRP A 178 42.55 26.15 -17.26
C TRP A 178 43.42 25.68 -18.43
N GLU A 179 42.85 25.46 -19.61
CA GLU A 179 43.61 25.04 -20.79
C GLU A 179 44.54 26.15 -21.33
N GLN A 180 44.14 27.43 -21.21
CA GLN A 180 45.01 28.57 -21.54
C GLN A 180 46.15 28.76 -20.52
N ASP A 181 45.88 28.57 -19.23
CA ASP A 181 46.88 28.71 -18.17
C ASP A 181 47.93 27.57 -18.22
N ILE A 182 47.51 26.34 -18.57
CA ILE A 182 48.44 25.22 -18.80
C ILE A 182 49.29 25.48 -20.05
N GLY A 183 48.71 25.96 -21.15
CA GLY A 183 49.43 26.25 -22.39
C GLY A 183 50.50 27.35 -22.26
N GLN A 184 50.25 28.37 -21.43
CA GLN A 184 51.26 29.42 -21.17
C GLN A 184 52.38 28.97 -20.23
N ALA A 185 52.11 28.02 -19.32
CA ALA A 185 53.12 27.46 -18.43
C ALA A 185 54.13 26.58 -19.17
N THR A 186 53.72 25.88 -20.23
CA THR A 186 54.62 25.03 -21.05
C THR A 186 55.58 25.85 -21.92
N ILE A 187 55.15 27.00 -22.45
CA ILE A 187 55.97 27.84 -23.36
C ILE A 187 57.08 28.61 -22.59
N LYS A 188 56.87 28.93 -21.30
CA LYS A 188 57.88 29.60 -20.48
C LYS A 188 59.05 28.69 -20.07
N ASN A 189 58.84 27.38 -20.04
CA ASN A 189 59.87 26.41 -19.64
C ASN A 189 60.79 25.95 -20.78
N THR A 190 60.51 26.31 -22.03
CA THR A 190 61.35 25.97 -23.19
C THR A 190 62.36 27.05 -23.58
N ASN A 191 62.32 28.23 -22.97
CA ASN A 191 63.20 29.38 -23.31
C ASN A 191 64.24 29.71 -22.22
N LEU A 192 64.57 28.74 -21.35
CA LEU A 192 65.63 28.88 -20.32
C LEU A 192 66.69 27.77 -20.43
N GLY A 193 66.94 27.26 -21.65
CA GLY A 193 68.06 26.39 -21.99
C GLY A 193 69.09 27.11 -22.83
#